data_AF-A0AAW0ENS1-F1
#
_entry.id   AF-A0AAW0ENS1-F1
#
_cell.length_a   1.000
_cell.length_b   1.000
_cell.length_c   1.000
_cell.angle_alpha   90.00
_cell.angle_beta   90.00
_cell.angle_gamma   90.00
#
_symmetry.space_group_name_H-M   'P 1'
#
loop_
_entity.id
_entity.type
_entity.pdbx_description
1 polymer ?
#
loop_
_entity_poly.entity_id
_entity_poly.type
_entity_poly.pdbx_seq_one_letter_code
_entity_poly.pdbx_strand_id
1 'polypeptide(L)'
;MSERVGTSSSSRASHGSGGSEGDARGSSDNASERRRLDAAQRGAGSGTGGGGGGGIHARNTSSHILSQPRDTSVTMTGHSSSSSSPPVTPLSRGAAAAAAAAAAGGAAPRPVAARLRSSDGSGTPPRAAAAAVHDVRDTAEYRAAWDLELWKAVQADRFRRELERQRGTAFADLDRLVKRREKEARAAVQQRSAAVALREEVVQAEEARVAERQQRVAEMEKDLRRTRQQLLDAQQRVEDEVRAQVRLANDTIAHRARLLEERVRAAEAQAKRADERQRQAQQEYLNLYEAFSRFRSQQLTTTNSSSSSGGGGGGVTSQVLQLEQLRVQWEAEHQLQLDKLTQRHTTEMAAAQLRCRELEEQNRRLSAALVRRRERLRRTSADDGAPPSSPPPPPLSSPALLLPDAAQTTTTTTTATRAFVERTTRELTRLETERQSLVEGSSGALRESDAVIVSIDGRIHELRSHLSVVASTA
;
A
#
# COMPACT_ATOMS: atom_id res chain seq x y z
N MET A 1 -18.35 -12.05 -58.20
CA MET A 1 -19.66 -11.55 -57.71
C MET A 1 -19.66 -11.76 -56.20
N SER A 2 -19.41 -10.79 -55.32
CA SER A 2 -19.50 -9.33 -55.41
C SER A 2 -18.38 -8.70 -54.59
N GLU A 3 -17.84 -7.61 -55.14
CA GLU A 3 -16.90 -6.69 -54.50
C GLU A 3 -17.66 -5.64 -53.66
N ARG A 4 -17.06 -5.21 -52.56
CA ARG A 4 -17.21 -3.90 -51.90
C ARG A 4 -15.85 -3.64 -51.25
N VAL A 5 -14.97 -2.73 -51.67
CA VAL A 5 -15.01 -1.33 -52.13
C VAL A 5 -15.63 -0.36 -51.13
N GLY A 6 -14.76 0.52 -50.61
CA GLY A 6 -15.04 1.86 -50.09
C GLY A 6 -15.16 1.96 -48.57
N THR A 7 -14.61 2.94 -47.86
CA THR A 7 -13.90 4.18 -48.24
C THR A 7 -13.25 4.77 -46.98
N SER A 8 -12.11 5.42 -47.17
CA SER A 8 -11.40 6.27 -46.21
C SER A 8 -12.12 7.61 -45.95
N SER A 9 -12.04 8.10 -44.72
CA SER A 9 -12.27 9.51 -44.33
C SER A 9 -11.62 9.67 -42.94
N SER A 10 -10.38 10.15 -42.79
CA SER A 10 -9.90 11.53 -42.98
C SER A 10 -10.85 12.58 -42.44
N SER A 11 -10.59 13.05 -41.22
CA SER A 11 -11.05 14.35 -40.74
C SER A 11 -9.99 14.94 -39.82
N ARG A 12 -9.43 16.03 -40.32
CA ARG A 12 -8.39 16.90 -39.80
C ARG A 12 -9.07 18.24 -39.56
N ALA A 13 -9.04 18.74 -38.32
CA ALA A 13 -9.33 20.13 -37.89
C ALA A 13 -9.57 20.07 -36.37
N SER A 14 -9.22 21.04 -35.54
CA SER A 14 -8.64 22.37 -35.73
C SER A 14 -8.32 22.93 -34.33
N HIS A 15 -7.39 23.86 -34.30
CA HIS A 15 -7.04 24.73 -33.17
C HIS A 15 -8.25 25.34 -32.44
N GLY A 16 -8.06 25.54 -31.14
CA GLY A 16 -8.89 26.42 -30.30
C GLY A 16 -8.02 27.04 -29.21
N SER A 17 -7.27 28.08 -29.58
CA SER A 17 -6.75 29.07 -28.63
C SER A 17 -7.92 29.86 -28.06
N GLY A 18 -7.97 29.99 -26.74
CA GLY A 18 -8.95 30.80 -26.05
C GLY A 18 -8.46 31.13 -24.65
N GLY A 19 -7.56 32.10 -24.56
CA GLY A 19 -7.36 32.83 -23.31
C GLY A 19 -8.62 33.64 -23.01
N SER A 20 -9.01 33.69 -21.75
CA SER A 20 -9.80 34.79 -21.24
C SER A 20 -9.43 35.00 -19.77
N GLU A 21 -8.74 36.10 -19.54
CA GLU A 21 -8.73 36.84 -18.29
C GLU A 21 -10.18 37.14 -17.87
N GLY A 22 -10.38 37.18 -16.56
CA GLY A 22 -11.67 37.43 -15.94
C GLY A 22 -11.48 37.75 -14.47
N ASP A 23 -11.03 38.97 -14.21
CA ASP A 23 -11.19 39.65 -12.93
C ASP A 23 -12.64 39.54 -12.43
N ALA A 24 -12.83 39.06 -11.21
CA ALA A 24 -14.08 39.25 -10.47
C ALA A 24 -13.75 39.66 -9.03
N ARG A 25 -13.64 40.97 -8.86
CA ARG A 25 -13.77 41.67 -7.59
C ARG A 25 -15.15 41.39 -6.99
N GLY A 26 -15.18 41.15 -5.68
CA GLY A 26 -16.18 41.65 -4.74
C GLY A 26 -17.64 41.22 -4.93
N SER A 27 -18.13 40.42 -3.98
CA SER A 27 -19.42 40.73 -3.37
C SER A 27 -19.41 40.35 -1.90
N SER A 28 -19.48 41.39 -1.09
CA SER A 28 -20.06 41.40 0.24
C SER A 28 -21.51 40.91 0.21
N ASP A 29 -22.03 40.67 1.42
CA ASP A 29 -23.43 40.45 1.78
C ASP A 29 -23.85 38.99 1.98
N ASN A 30 -23.64 38.50 3.20
CA ASN A 30 -24.80 38.06 3.96
C ASN A 30 -24.57 38.17 5.47
N ALA A 31 -24.89 39.35 6.00
CA ALA A 31 -25.33 39.49 7.37
C ALA A 31 -26.81 39.10 7.41
N SER A 32 -27.14 37.97 8.05
CA SER A 32 -28.45 37.72 8.70
C SER A 32 -28.48 36.30 9.28
N GLU A 33 -27.94 36.09 10.47
CA GLU A 33 -28.59 35.19 11.43
C GLU A 33 -28.11 35.53 12.85
N ARG A 34 -28.90 36.40 13.48
CA ARG A 34 -28.80 36.76 14.88
C ARG A 34 -30.12 36.39 15.54
N ARG A 35 -29.99 35.73 16.70
CA ARG A 35 -30.92 35.65 17.86
C ARG A 35 -31.86 34.44 17.93
N ARG A 36 -31.51 33.53 18.84
CA ARG A 36 -32.20 33.17 20.11
C ARG A 36 -31.57 31.83 20.55
N LEU A 37 -30.93 31.70 21.71
CA LEU A 37 -31.46 31.90 23.06
C LEU A 37 -30.34 32.26 24.06
N ASP A 38 -30.61 33.29 24.85
CA ASP A 38 -30.03 33.53 26.17
C ASP A 38 -30.57 32.51 27.18
N ALA A 39 -29.76 32.03 28.14
CA ALA A 39 -30.02 32.16 29.58
C ALA A 39 -29.06 31.31 30.43
N ALA A 40 -28.61 31.92 31.54
CA ALA A 40 -27.78 31.40 32.64
C ALA A 40 -26.30 31.15 32.27
N GLN A 41 -25.30 31.78 32.89
CA GLN A 41 -25.17 31.93 34.34
C GLN A 41 -24.29 33.16 34.66
N ARG A 42 -24.83 34.03 35.50
CA ARG A 42 -24.13 35.18 36.10
C ARG A 42 -23.23 34.72 37.23
N GLY A 43 -22.09 35.39 37.37
CA GLY A 43 -21.19 35.35 38.52
C GLY A 43 -19.89 36.07 38.14
N ALA A 44 -19.91 37.39 37.96
CA ALA A 44 -19.65 38.38 39.02
C ALA A 44 -18.33 38.09 39.77
N GLY A 45 -17.27 38.79 39.35
CA GLY A 45 -15.94 38.73 39.94
C GLY A 45 -15.04 39.81 39.38
N SER A 46 -15.39 41.07 39.67
CA SER A 46 -14.57 42.25 39.45
C SER A 46 -13.23 42.12 40.19
N GLY A 47 -12.12 42.36 39.49
CA GLY A 47 -10.78 42.31 40.07
C GLY A 47 -9.75 42.99 39.17
N THR A 48 -9.84 44.32 39.11
CA THR A 48 -8.80 45.23 38.61
C THR A 48 -7.49 45.08 39.38
N GLY A 49 -6.37 45.09 38.66
CA GLY A 49 -4.99 45.20 39.18
C GLY A 49 -4.04 44.44 38.25
N GLY A 50 -3.28 45.06 37.34
CA GLY A 50 -2.44 46.22 37.59
C GLY A 50 -1.17 45.75 38.30
N GLY A 51 -0.21 45.20 37.56
CA GLY A 51 1.04 44.68 38.13
C GLY A 51 2.01 44.18 37.07
N GLY A 52 2.76 45.11 36.49
CA GLY A 52 3.92 44.79 35.66
C GLY A 52 5.02 44.16 36.50
N GLY A 53 5.66 43.12 35.95
CA GLY A 53 6.80 42.44 36.56
C GLY A 53 7.53 41.66 35.47
N GLY A 54 8.36 42.35 34.71
CA GLY A 54 9.21 41.77 33.68
C GLY A 54 10.38 41.03 34.31
N GLY A 55 10.29 39.70 34.36
CA GLY A 55 11.41 38.81 34.66
C GLY A 55 12.11 38.40 33.37
N ILE A 56 13.34 38.89 33.19
CA ILE A 56 14.25 38.54 32.10
C ILE A 56 14.85 37.17 32.42
N HIS A 57 14.55 36.17 31.60
CA HIS A 57 15.30 34.91 31.57
C HIS A 57 16.12 34.85 30.28
N ALA A 58 17.41 35.13 30.41
CA ALA A 58 18.42 34.78 29.42
C ALA A 58 18.48 33.24 29.33
N ARG A 59 18.07 32.69 28.18
CA ARG A 59 18.29 31.29 27.84
C ARG A 59 19.58 31.18 27.03
N ASN A 60 20.58 30.56 27.65
CA ASN A 60 21.70 29.92 26.98
C ASN A 60 21.15 28.73 26.18
N THR A 61 21.13 28.83 24.85
CA THR A 61 21.02 27.66 23.97
C THR A 61 22.26 27.64 23.08
N SER A 62 23.29 26.96 23.58
CA SER A 62 24.40 26.47 22.77
C SER A 62 23.85 25.37 21.85
N SER A 63 23.59 25.73 20.60
CA SER A 63 23.34 24.79 19.51
C SER A 63 24.55 24.82 18.59
N HIS A 64 25.43 23.84 18.72
CA HIS A 64 26.41 23.50 17.69
C HIS A 64 25.66 23.03 16.44
N ILE A 65 25.53 23.94 15.47
CA ILE A 65 25.15 23.63 14.10
C ILE A 65 26.44 23.17 13.40
N LEU A 66 26.61 21.86 13.25
CA LEU A 66 27.52 21.31 12.26
C LEU A 66 26.78 21.29 10.93
N SER A 67 27.11 22.28 10.10
CA SER A 67 26.83 22.28 8.67
C SER A 67 27.53 21.09 8.02
N GLN A 68 26.78 20.09 7.55
CA GLN A 68 27.28 19.16 6.54
C GLN A 68 26.81 19.60 5.15
N PRO A 69 27.72 19.62 4.16
CA PRO A 69 27.42 20.06 2.82
C PRO A 69 26.60 19.02 2.07
N ARG A 70 25.71 19.55 1.22
CA ARG A 70 25.07 18.85 0.12
C ARG A 70 26.14 18.26 -0.80
N ASP A 71 26.05 16.98 -1.09
CA ASP A 71 26.48 16.44 -2.36
C ASP A 71 25.31 15.74 -3.05
N THR A 72 25.00 16.31 -4.20
CA THR A 72 24.13 15.79 -5.25
C THR A 72 24.88 14.69 -6.01
N SER A 73 24.30 13.50 -6.12
CA SER A 73 24.51 12.68 -7.31
C SER A 73 23.33 11.74 -7.53
N VAL A 74 22.55 12.14 -8.51
CA VAL A 74 21.60 11.37 -9.29
C VAL A 74 22.30 10.15 -9.87
N THR A 75 21.78 8.95 -9.59
CA THR A 75 21.86 7.83 -10.53
C THR A 75 20.53 7.09 -10.50
N MET A 76 19.63 7.47 -11.41
CA MET A 76 18.51 6.64 -11.80
C MET A 76 19.05 5.46 -12.63
N THR A 77 19.10 4.27 -12.06
CA THR A 77 19.08 3.02 -12.84
C THR A 77 17.66 2.51 -12.86
N GLY A 78 16.95 2.83 -13.95
CA GLY A 78 15.72 2.17 -14.32
C GLY A 78 16.01 0.72 -14.70
N HIS A 79 15.42 -0.21 -13.95
CA HIS A 79 15.27 -1.59 -14.39
C HIS A 79 13.78 -1.82 -14.67
N SER A 80 13.43 -1.48 -15.90
CA SER A 80 12.20 -1.94 -16.52
C SER A 80 12.33 -3.43 -16.86
N SER A 81 11.24 -4.14 -16.58
CA SER A 81 10.72 -5.27 -17.37
C SER A 81 11.58 -6.53 -17.51
N SER A 82 11.25 -7.53 -16.69
CA SER A 82 11.14 -8.91 -17.16
C SER A 82 9.95 -9.60 -16.46
N SER A 83 8.79 -9.46 -17.09
CA SER A 83 7.60 -10.26 -16.83
C SER A 83 7.93 -11.75 -17.04
N SER A 84 8.11 -12.50 -15.96
CA SER A 84 8.20 -13.95 -16.02
C SER A 84 6.81 -14.51 -16.35
N SER A 85 6.63 -14.87 -17.62
CA SER A 85 5.52 -15.70 -18.05
C SER A 85 5.74 -17.12 -17.54
N PRO A 86 4.70 -17.82 -17.04
CA PRO A 86 4.83 -19.22 -16.63
C PRO A 86 4.98 -20.13 -17.86
N PRO A 87 5.66 -21.29 -17.72
CA PRO A 87 5.87 -22.22 -18.82
C PRO A 87 4.54 -22.88 -19.23
N VAL A 88 4.13 -22.64 -20.46
CA VAL A 88 3.03 -23.33 -21.13
C VAL A 88 3.45 -24.77 -21.37
N THR A 89 2.77 -25.70 -20.71
CA THR A 89 2.87 -27.13 -20.97
C THR A 89 2.24 -27.46 -22.33
N PRO A 90 2.90 -28.20 -23.23
CA PRO A 90 2.23 -28.68 -24.43
C PRO A 90 1.34 -29.87 -24.08
N LEU A 91 0.03 -29.60 -24.02
CA LEU A 91 -1.02 -30.61 -24.08
C LEU A 91 -0.95 -31.34 -25.43
N SER A 92 -0.43 -32.57 -25.39
CA SER A 92 -0.62 -33.56 -26.44
C SER A 92 -2.10 -33.93 -26.50
N ARG A 93 -2.84 -33.28 -27.41
CA ARG A 93 -4.24 -33.61 -27.71
C ARG A 93 -4.33 -34.10 -29.14
N GLY A 94 -4.80 -35.34 -29.26
CA GLY A 94 -4.97 -36.05 -30.52
C GLY A 94 -5.83 -35.29 -31.53
N ALA A 95 -5.37 -35.32 -32.77
CA ALA A 95 -6.15 -34.97 -33.94
C ALA A 95 -6.76 -36.24 -34.53
N ALA A 96 -8.08 -36.39 -34.36
CA ALA A 96 -8.89 -37.30 -35.14
C ALA A 96 -9.65 -36.50 -36.21
N ALA A 97 -9.45 -36.91 -37.47
CA ALA A 97 -10.32 -36.74 -38.65
C ALA A 97 -10.60 -35.28 -39.11
N ALA A 98 -10.40 -34.91 -40.39
CA ALA A 98 -11.05 -35.46 -41.56
C ALA A 98 -10.55 -34.78 -42.86
N ALA A 99 -10.50 -35.56 -43.95
CA ALA A 99 -10.79 -35.25 -45.37
C ALA A 99 -10.22 -33.94 -46.00
N ALA A 100 -9.64 -33.91 -47.21
CA ALA A 100 -9.91 -34.69 -48.40
C ALA A 100 -8.81 -34.49 -49.47
N ALA A 101 -8.80 -35.39 -50.46
CA ALA A 101 -8.42 -35.19 -51.86
C ALA A 101 -6.93 -35.06 -52.24
N ALA A 102 -6.38 -36.17 -52.75
CA ALA A 102 -5.62 -36.27 -54.02
C ALA A 102 -5.05 -37.71 -54.06
N ALA A 103 -5.64 -38.58 -54.88
CA ALA A 103 -5.17 -38.88 -56.24
C ALA A 103 -3.88 -39.73 -56.27
N ALA A 104 -3.93 -40.78 -57.11
CA ALA A 104 -2.87 -41.67 -57.55
C ALA A 104 -2.59 -42.93 -56.71
N GLY A 105 -2.58 -44.08 -57.40
CA GLY A 105 -1.89 -45.28 -56.95
C GLY A 105 -2.77 -46.53 -56.81
N GLY A 106 -3.45 -46.94 -57.88
CA GLY A 106 -4.04 -48.27 -57.96
C GLY A 106 -2.97 -49.37 -57.92
N ALA A 107 -3.14 -50.36 -57.05
CA ALA A 107 -2.41 -51.61 -57.08
C ALA A 107 -3.41 -52.77 -56.93
N ALA A 108 -3.73 -53.36 -58.07
CA ALA A 108 -4.57 -54.54 -58.20
C ALA A 108 -3.81 -55.81 -57.76
N PRO A 109 -4.48 -56.81 -57.15
CA PRO A 109 -3.95 -58.16 -57.10
C PRO A 109 -4.28 -58.92 -58.39
N ARG A 110 -3.23 -59.53 -58.95
CA ARG A 110 -3.19 -60.43 -60.10
C ARG A 110 -4.15 -61.63 -59.89
N PRO A 111 -4.85 -62.06 -60.95
CA PRO A 111 -4.97 -63.48 -61.22
C PRO A 111 -4.30 -63.85 -62.55
N VAL A 112 -3.55 -64.94 -62.50
CA VAL A 112 -2.74 -65.52 -63.57
C VAL A 112 -3.65 -66.09 -64.65
N ALA A 113 -3.69 -65.44 -65.80
CA ALA A 113 -4.15 -66.01 -67.05
C ALA A 113 -2.99 -66.72 -67.74
N ALA A 114 -3.08 -68.03 -67.88
CA ALA A 114 -2.28 -68.85 -68.79
C ALA A 114 -3.24 -69.88 -69.37
N ARG A 115 -3.27 -70.21 -70.66
CA ARG A 115 -2.66 -69.67 -71.87
C ARG A 115 -3.45 -70.39 -72.98
N LEU A 116 -3.98 -69.63 -73.93
CA LEU A 116 -4.52 -70.19 -75.17
C LEU A 116 -3.44 -71.03 -75.88
N ARG A 117 -3.80 -72.24 -76.30
CA ARG A 117 -3.10 -72.98 -77.37
C ARG A 117 -4.15 -73.46 -78.35
N SER A 118 -4.25 -72.73 -79.45
CA SER A 118 -4.79 -73.14 -80.74
C SER A 118 -3.62 -73.28 -81.71
N SER A 119 -3.84 -73.97 -82.85
CA SER A 119 -2.92 -74.26 -83.97
C SER A 119 -2.04 -75.50 -83.77
N ASP A 120 -1.86 -76.45 -84.69
CA ASP A 120 -2.40 -76.88 -86.01
C ASP A 120 -1.83 -78.32 -86.17
N GLY A 121 -2.41 -79.34 -86.79
CA GLY A 121 -2.82 -79.44 -88.19
C GLY A 121 -1.88 -80.40 -88.94
N SER A 122 -2.20 -81.70 -88.98
CA SER A 122 -1.93 -82.70 -90.05
C SER A 122 -2.35 -84.08 -89.51
N GLY A 123 -3.24 -84.88 -90.09
CA GLY A 123 -3.65 -85.02 -91.48
C GLY A 123 -3.29 -86.45 -91.92
N THR A 124 -4.26 -87.39 -91.88
CA THR A 124 -4.52 -88.42 -92.92
C THR A 124 -5.67 -89.36 -92.48
N PRO A 125 -6.71 -89.56 -93.31
CA PRO A 125 -7.88 -90.40 -93.02
C PRO A 125 -7.80 -91.78 -93.70
N PRO A 126 -8.65 -92.76 -93.30
CA PRO A 126 -9.14 -93.78 -94.21
C PRO A 126 -10.56 -93.47 -94.68
N ARG A 127 -10.79 -93.90 -95.92
CA ARG A 127 -11.88 -93.52 -96.83
C ARG A 127 -12.95 -94.61 -96.88
N ALA A 128 -14.13 -94.20 -97.37
CA ALA A 128 -15.29 -94.99 -97.80
C ALA A 128 -16.15 -95.57 -96.66
N ALA A 129 -17.48 -95.55 -96.71
CA ALA A 129 -18.41 -95.57 -97.85
C ALA A 129 -19.67 -94.76 -97.48
N ALA A 130 -20.14 -93.83 -98.31
CA ALA A 130 -21.15 -94.06 -99.34
C ALA A 130 -22.41 -94.79 -98.83
N ALA A 131 -23.44 -94.02 -98.43
CA ALA A 131 -24.83 -94.25 -98.83
C ALA A 131 -25.76 -93.21 -98.16
N ALA A 132 -26.72 -92.76 -98.95
CA ALA A 132 -27.97 -92.08 -98.58
C ALA A 132 -27.87 -90.62 -98.12
N VAL A 133 -28.54 -89.76 -98.90
CA VAL A 133 -29.06 -88.46 -98.50
C VAL A 133 -30.16 -88.71 -97.44
N HIS A 134 -29.73 -89.10 -96.24
CA HIS A 134 -30.56 -89.01 -95.05
C HIS A 134 -30.31 -87.62 -94.47
N ASP A 135 -31.39 -86.86 -94.28
CA ASP A 135 -31.33 -85.55 -93.63
C ASP A 135 -30.55 -85.73 -92.33
N VAL A 136 -29.41 -85.04 -92.19
CA VAL A 136 -28.46 -85.20 -91.07
C VAL A 136 -29.18 -85.05 -89.71
N ARG A 137 -30.33 -84.37 -89.72
CA ARG A 137 -31.24 -84.14 -88.62
C ARG A 137 -31.98 -85.37 -88.10
N ASP A 138 -32.06 -86.45 -88.88
CA ASP A 138 -32.76 -87.68 -88.50
C ASP A 138 -31.84 -88.79 -87.98
N THR A 139 -30.53 -88.54 -87.91
CA THR A 139 -29.58 -89.46 -87.25
C THR A 139 -29.84 -89.50 -85.74
N ALA A 140 -29.74 -90.68 -85.11
CA ALA A 140 -29.97 -90.85 -83.68
C ALA A 140 -28.99 -90.01 -82.84
N GLU A 141 -27.77 -89.84 -83.37
CA GLU A 141 -26.70 -89.01 -82.84
C GLU A 141 -27.07 -87.52 -82.86
N TYR A 142 -27.72 -87.03 -83.92
CA TYR A 142 -28.20 -85.65 -83.99
C TYR A 142 -29.31 -85.38 -82.98
N ARG A 143 -30.28 -86.29 -82.81
CA ARG A 143 -31.34 -86.16 -81.78
C ARG A 143 -30.75 -86.13 -80.37
N ALA A 144 -29.80 -87.03 -80.09
CA ALA A 144 -29.10 -87.04 -78.80
C ALA A 144 -28.27 -85.75 -78.57
N ALA A 145 -27.60 -85.23 -79.60
CA ALA A 145 -26.86 -83.98 -79.52
C ALA A 145 -27.81 -82.79 -79.26
N TRP A 146 -28.96 -82.74 -79.95
CA TRP A 146 -29.98 -81.73 -79.75
C TRP A 146 -30.59 -81.79 -78.33
N ASP A 147 -30.94 -82.97 -77.84
CA ASP A 147 -31.46 -83.15 -76.48
C ASP A 147 -30.43 -82.73 -75.42
N LEU A 148 -29.13 -82.99 -75.66
CA LEU A 148 -28.04 -82.51 -74.81
C LEU A 148 -27.89 -80.99 -74.85
N GLU A 149 -28.03 -80.34 -76.01
CA GLU A 149 -28.04 -78.89 -76.13
C GLU A 149 -29.23 -78.27 -75.38
N LEU A 150 -30.43 -78.83 -75.54
CA LEU A 150 -31.62 -78.38 -74.82
C LEU A 150 -31.46 -78.57 -73.31
N TRP A 151 -30.94 -79.71 -72.86
CA TRP A 151 -30.65 -79.94 -71.45
C TRP A 151 -29.62 -78.94 -70.89
N LYS A 152 -28.54 -78.66 -71.63
CA LYS A 152 -27.56 -77.62 -71.26
C LYS A 152 -28.20 -76.24 -71.18
N ALA A 153 -29.10 -75.89 -72.10
CA ALA A 153 -29.79 -74.60 -72.09
C ALA A 153 -30.71 -74.47 -70.85
N VAL A 154 -31.47 -75.51 -70.51
CA VAL A 154 -32.32 -75.55 -69.32
C VAL A 154 -31.48 -75.46 -68.04
N GLN A 155 -30.36 -76.18 -67.96
CA GLN A 155 -29.45 -76.09 -66.82
C GLN A 155 -28.83 -74.69 -66.70
N ALA A 156 -28.36 -74.12 -67.81
CA ALA A 156 -27.79 -72.78 -67.82
C ALA A 156 -28.81 -71.70 -67.39
N ASP A 157 -30.08 -71.86 -67.75
CA ASP A 157 -31.15 -70.97 -67.29
C ASP A 157 -31.42 -71.15 -65.78
N ARG A 158 -31.45 -72.39 -65.27
CA ARG A 158 -31.56 -72.66 -63.84
C ARG A 158 -30.42 -72.02 -63.04
N PHE A 159 -29.18 -72.16 -63.51
CA PHE A 159 -28.01 -71.53 -62.88
C PHE A 159 -28.07 -70.01 -62.94
N ARG A 160 -28.48 -69.42 -64.07
CA ARG A 160 -28.67 -67.97 -64.18
C ARG A 160 -29.68 -67.46 -63.17
N ARG A 161 -30.85 -68.09 -63.07
CA ARG A 161 -31.88 -67.71 -62.08
C ARG A 161 -31.37 -67.84 -60.64
N GLU A 162 -30.59 -68.88 -60.33
CA GLU A 162 -30.03 -69.06 -59.00
C GLU A 162 -28.98 -67.99 -58.67
N LEU A 163 -28.10 -67.68 -59.62
CA LEU A 163 -27.13 -66.59 -59.48
C LEU A 163 -27.83 -65.23 -59.33
N GLU A 164 -28.89 -64.98 -60.07
CA GLU A 164 -29.69 -63.75 -59.94
C GLU A 164 -30.35 -63.64 -58.56
N ARG A 165 -30.88 -64.75 -58.01
CA ARG A 165 -31.41 -64.78 -56.65
C ARG A 165 -30.34 -64.50 -55.61
N GLN A 166 -29.21 -65.19 -55.67
CA GLN A 166 -28.08 -64.98 -54.74
C GLN A 166 -27.52 -63.56 -54.83
N ARG A 167 -27.42 -63.02 -56.04
CA ARG A 167 -27.04 -61.63 -56.27
C ARG A 167 -28.07 -60.68 -55.65
N GLY A 168 -29.36 -60.93 -55.85
CA GLY A 168 -30.44 -60.13 -55.28
C GLY A 168 -30.45 -60.11 -53.75
N THR A 169 -30.26 -61.27 -53.11
CA THR A 169 -30.16 -61.35 -51.64
C THR A 169 -28.91 -60.65 -51.11
N ALA A 170 -27.76 -60.84 -51.76
CA ALA A 170 -26.52 -60.17 -51.37
C ALA A 170 -26.63 -58.63 -51.49
N PHE A 171 -27.24 -58.11 -52.55
CA PHE A 171 -27.48 -56.66 -52.68
C PHE A 171 -28.49 -56.15 -51.64
N ALA A 172 -29.55 -56.89 -51.36
CA ALA A 172 -30.53 -56.50 -50.34
C ALA A 172 -29.91 -56.45 -48.92
N ASP A 173 -29.02 -57.39 -48.59
CA ASP A 173 -28.32 -57.39 -47.30
C ASP A 173 -27.27 -56.27 -47.22
N LEU A 174 -26.56 -55.98 -48.32
CA LEU A 174 -25.67 -54.83 -48.40
C LEU A 174 -26.44 -53.51 -48.21
N ASP A 175 -27.60 -53.35 -48.86
CA ASP A 175 -28.46 -52.17 -48.68
C ASP A 175 -28.92 -52.01 -47.23
N ARG A 176 -29.27 -53.11 -46.54
CA ARG A 176 -29.64 -53.09 -45.12
C ARG A 176 -28.47 -52.67 -44.24
N LEU A 177 -27.26 -53.19 -44.49
CA LEU A 177 -26.05 -52.84 -43.76
C LEU A 177 -25.68 -51.37 -43.96
N VAL A 178 -25.74 -50.86 -45.20
CA VAL A 178 -25.49 -49.44 -45.51
C VAL A 178 -26.50 -48.57 -44.79
N LYS A 179 -27.81 -48.85 -44.89
CA LYS A 179 -28.86 -48.09 -44.19
C LYS A 179 -28.68 -48.12 -42.68
N ARG A 180 -28.27 -49.25 -42.10
CA ARG A 180 -27.97 -49.36 -40.67
C ARG A 180 -26.77 -48.49 -40.27
N ARG A 181 -25.67 -48.57 -41.02
CA ARG A 181 -24.47 -47.76 -40.79
C ARG A 181 -24.74 -46.26 -40.93
N GLU A 182 -25.54 -45.84 -41.92
CA GLU A 182 -25.96 -44.45 -42.06
C GLU A 182 -26.77 -43.95 -40.87
N LYS A 183 -27.71 -44.77 -40.36
CA LYS A 183 -28.48 -44.42 -39.15
C LYS A 183 -27.58 -44.30 -37.92
N GLU A 184 -26.67 -45.24 -37.72
CA GLU A 184 -25.68 -45.20 -36.62
C GLU A 184 -24.77 -43.97 -36.73
N ALA A 185 -24.29 -43.63 -37.93
CA ALA A 185 -23.47 -42.44 -38.17
C ALA A 185 -24.25 -41.14 -37.89
N ARG A 186 -25.51 -41.05 -38.33
CA ARG A 186 -26.38 -39.89 -38.04
C ARG A 186 -26.62 -39.72 -36.54
N ALA A 187 -26.93 -40.81 -35.83
CA ALA A 187 -27.11 -40.79 -34.38
C ALA A 187 -25.81 -40.35 -33.66
N ALA A 188 -24.66 -40.86 -34.09
CA ALA A 188 -23.36 -40.47 -33.53
C ALA A 188 -23.04 -38.99 -33.77
N VAL A 189 -23.35 -38.45 -34.96
CA VAL A 189 -23.19 -37.01 -35.25
C VAL A 189 -24.14 -36.18 -34.40
N GLN A 190 -25.40 -36.59 -34.26
CA GLN A 190 -26.38 -35.90 -33.40
C GLN A 190 -25.92 -35.86 -31.93
N GLN A 191 -25.45 -36.98 -31.38
CA GLN A 191 -24.91 -37.03 -30.01
C GLN A 191 -23.69 -36.12 -29.85
N ARG A 192 -22.76 -36.11 -30.81
CA ARG A 192 -21.61 -35.21 -30.79
C ARG A 192 -22.03 -33.74 -30.87
N SER A 193 -23.01 -33.41 -31.73
CA SER A 193 -23.51 -32.03 -31.84
C SER A 193 -24.16 -31.54 -30.55
N ALA A 194 -24.95 -32.38 -29.87
CA ALA A 194 -25.54 -32.04 -28.58
C ALA A 194 -24.45 -31.86 -27.50
N ALA A 195 -23.44 -32.73 -27.47
CA ALA A 195 -22.33 -32.61 -26.52
C ALA A 195 -21.47 -31.37 -26.77
N VAL A 196 -21.31 -30.93 -28.02
CA VAL A 196 -20.63 -29.67 -28.37
C VAL A 196 -21.47 -28.48 -27.93
N ALA A 197 -22.78 -28.47 -28.21
CA ALA A 197 -23.68 -27.39 -27.80
C ALA A 197 -23.68 -27.17 -26.28
N LEU A 198 -23.74 -28.23 -25.47
CA LEU A 198 -23.65 -28.12 -24.01
C LEU A 198 -22.30 -27.53 -23.54
N ARG A 199 -21.20 -27.83 -24.23
CA ARG A 199 -19.90 -27.25 -23.91
C ARG A 199 -19.83 -25.79 -24.30
N GLU A 200 -20.42 -25.40 -25.42
CA GLU A 200 -20.53 -24.00 -25.85
C GLU A 200 -21.32 -23.17 -24.84
N GLU A 201 -22.45 -23.68 -24.32
CA GLU A 201 -23.22 -23.02 -23.27
C GLU A 201 -22.40 -22.81 -21.98
N VAL A 202 -21.63 -23.82 -21.56
CA VAL A 202 -20.75 -23.69 -20.39
C VAL A 202 -19.65 -22.65 -20.63
N VAL A 203 -19.04 -22.62 -21.82
CA VAL A 203 -18.03 -21.63 -22.18
C VAL A 203 -18.64 -20.22 -22.18
N GLN A 204 -19.82 -20.02 -22.77
CA GLN A 204 -20.51 -18.73 -22.75
C GLN A 204 -20.85 -18.26 -21.33
N ALA A 205 -21.26 -19.16 -20.44
CA ALA A 205 -21.52 -18.83 -19.04
C ALA A 205 -20.25 -18.43 -18.28
N GLU A 206 -19.13 -19.11 -18.52
CA GLU A 206 -17.83 -18.74 -17.94
C GLU A 206 -17.28 -17.43 -18.51
N GLU A 207 -17.45 -17.17 -19.81
CA GLU A 207 -17.11 -15.88 -20.44
C GLU A 207 -17.89 -14.72 -19.81
N ALA A 208 -19.19 -14.90 -19.59
CA ALA A 208 -20.02 -13.90 -18.89
C ALA A 208 -19.52 -13.65 -17.45
N ARG A 209 -19.18 -14.70 -16.71
CA ARG A 209 -18.62 -14.59 -15.35
C ARG A 209 -17.27 -13.86 -15.34
N VAL A 210 -16.42 -14.12 -16.33
CA VAL A 210 -15.13 -13.43 -16.46
C VAL A 210 -15.35 -11.96 -16.79
N ALA A 211 -16.29 -11.63 -17.68
CA ALA A 211 -16.64 -10.25 -18.01
C ALA A 211 -17.17 -9.48 -16.78
N GLU A 212 -18.04 -10.09 -15.97
CA GLU A 212 -18.50 -9.49 -14.70
C GLU A 212 -17.35 -9.23 -13.74
N ARG A 213 -16.41 -10.17 -13.59
CA ARG A 213 -15.23 -9.99 -12.73
C ARG A 213 -14.33 -8.86 -13.25
N GLN A 214 -14.12 -8.78 -14.56
CA GLN A 214 -13.35 -7.69 -15.19
C GLN A 214 -13.99 -6.33 -14.93
N GLN A 215 -15.33 -6.24 -15.04
CA GLN A 215 -16.05 -5.01 -14.73
C GLN A 215 -15.86 -4.61 -13.25
N ARG A 216 -16.01 -5.55 -12.30
CA ARG A 216 -15.80 -5.28 -10.88
C ARG A 216 -14.37 -4.80 -10.59
N VAL A 217 -13.37 -5.41 -11.22
CA VAL A 217 -11.97 -4.96 -11.09
C VAL A 217 -11.79 -3.55 -11.64
N ALA A 218 -12.38 -3.22 -12.78
CA ALA A 218 -12.32 -1.86 -13.34
C ALA A 218 -13.00 -0.81 -12.43
N GLU A 219 -14.11 -1.16 -11.78
CA GLU A 219 -14.78 -0.31 -10.78
C GLU A 219 -13.89 -0.10 -9.54
N MET A 220 -13.29 -1.17 -9.01
CA MET A 220 -12.35 -1.08 -7.90
C MET A 220 -11.12 -0.22 -8.23
N GLU A 221 -10.56 -0.37 -9.43
CA GLU A 221 -9.44 0.48 -9.89
C GLU A 221 -9.82 1.96 -9.96
N LYS A 222 -11.03 2.27 -10.43
CA LYS A 222 -11.55 3.63 -10.46
C LYS A 222 -11.66 4.21 -9.05
N ASP A 223 -12.15 3.44 -8.09
CA ASP A 223 -12.26 3.86 -6.70
C ASP A 223 -10.89 4.01 -6.03
N LEU A 224 -9.92 3.14 -6.32
CA LEU A 224 -8.54 3.30 -5.89
C LEU A 224 -7.89 4.58 -6.44
N ARG A 225 -8.14 4.95 -7.70
CA ARG A 225 -7.66 6.22 -8.28
C ARG A 225 -8.29 7.42 -7.57
N ARG A 226 -9.59 7.36 -7.24
CA ARG A 226 -10.30 8.42 -6.52
C ARG A 226 -9.78 8.60 -5.09
N THR A 227 -9.65 7.52 -4.33
CA THR A 227 -9.15 7.57 -2.95
C THR A 227 -7.71 8.07 -2.90
N ARG A 228 -6.86 7.66 -3.85
CA ARG A 228 -5.49 8.18 -3.99
C ARG A 228 -5.48 9.68 -4.25
N GLN A 229 -6.34 10.19 -5.13
CA GLN A 229 -6.45 11.64 -5.37
C GLN A 229 -6.91 12.38 -4.10
N GLN A 230 -7.93 11.87 -3.41
CA GLN A 230 -8.42 12.47 -2.16
C GLN A 230 -7.34 12.52 -1.08
N LEU A 231 -6.49 11.48 -0.99
CA LEU A 231 -5.38 11.43 -0.05
C LEU A 231 -4.31 12.47 -0.38
N LEU A 232 -3.97 12.64 -1.67
CA LEU A 232 -3.05 13.69 -2.12
C LEU A 232 -3.61 15.10 -1.83
N ASP A 233 -4.88 15.34 -2.12
CA ASP A 233 -5.53 16.63 -1.83
C ASP A 233 -5.55 16.92 -0.32
N ALA A 234 -5.82 15.90 0.51
CA ALA A 234 -5.79 16.03 1.96
C ALA A 234 -4.38 16.31 2.49
N GLN A 235 -3.35 15.64 1.95
CA GLN A 235 -1.95 15.93 2.28
C GLN A 235 -1.58 17.37 1.94
N GLN A 236 -1.95 17.85 0.75
CA GLN A 236 -1.68 19.23 0.33
C GLN A 236 -2.36 20.25 1.27
N ARG A 237 -3.62 20.02 1.66
CA ARG A 237 -4.32 20.90 2.62
C ARG A 237 -3.62 20.95 3.98
N VAL A 238 -3.17 19.81 4.50
CA VAL A 238 -2.44 19.75 5.78
C VAL A 238 -1.11 20.49 5.66
N GLU A 239 -0.38 20.32 4.57
CA GLU A 239 0.86 21.08 4.35
C GLU A 239 0.63 22.59 4.29
N ASP A 240 -0.43 23.04 3.61
CA ASP A 240 -0.78 24.45 3.51
C ASP A 240 -1.23 25.02 4.87
N GLU A 241 -1.97 24.25 5.67
CA GLU A 241 -2.32 24.64 7.04
C GLU A 241 -1.07 24.77 7.93
N VAL A 242 -0.16 23.80 7.87
CA VAL A 242 1.11 23.85 8.62
C VAL A 242 1.94 25.06 8.20
N ARG A 243 2.04 25.35 6.89
CA ARG A 243 2.72 26.57 6.39
C ARG A 243 2.06 27.84 6.93
N ALA A 244 0.74 27.90 6.98
CA ALA A 244 0.01 29.04 7.53
C ALA A 244 0.24 29.19 9.06
N GLN A 245 0.21 28.10 9.82
CA GLN A 245 0.49 28.10 11.26
C GLN A 245 1.92 28.57 11.57
N VAL A 246 2.91 28.13 10.79
CA VAL A 246 4.31 28.57 10.92
C VAL A 246 4.43 30.08 10.67
N ARG A 247 3.77 30.61 9.63
CA ARG A 247 3.74 32.05 9.35
C ARG A 247 3.14 32.83 10.53
N LEU A 248 1.99 32.40 11.03
CA LEU A 248 1.33 33.02 12.18
C LEU A 248 2.19 32.99 13.45
N ALA A 249 2.87 31.87 13.70
CA ALA A 249 3.78 31.73 14.84
C ALA A 249 4.98 32.69 14.72
N ASN A 250 5.57 32.81 13.52
CA ASN A 250 6.66 33.73 13.25
C ASN A 250 6.22 35.20 13.42
N ASP A 251 5.05 35.57 12.93
CA ASP A 251 4.49 36.91 13.11
C ASP A 251 4.26 37.24 14.59
N THR A 252 3.77 36.26 15.35
CA THR A 252 3.57 36.38 16.81
C THR A 252 4.91 36.56 17.55
N ILE A 253 5.93 35.80 17.17
CA ILE A 253 7.28 35.93 17.74
C ILE A 253 7.86 37.30 17.40
N ALA A 254 7.75 37.75 16.15
CA ALA A 254 8.23 39.06 15.71
C ALA A 254 7.52 40.20 16.47
N HIS A 255 6.21 40.10 16.67
CA HIS A 255 5.46 41.09 17.44
C HIS A 255 5.89 41.13 18.91
N ARG A 256 6.09 39.97 19.54
CA ARG A 256 6.59 39.89 20.92
C ARG A 256 8.01 40.45 21.06
N ALA A 257 8.89 40.18 20.09
CA ALA A 257 10.23 40.73 20.05
C ALA A 257 10.19 42.27 20.01
N ARG A 258 9.37 42.87 19.13
CA ARG A 258 9.17 44.33 19.05
C ARG A 258 8.68 44.92 20.38
N LEU A 259 7.71 44.28 21.03
CA LEU A 259 7.21 44.74 22.34
C LEU A 259 8.30 44.68 23.44
N LEU A 260 9.17 43.67 23.41
CA LEU A 260 10.28 43.57 24.35
C LEU A 260 11.34 44.63 24.07
N GLU A 261 11.67 44.89 22.80
CA GLU A 261 12.57 45.97 22.39
C GLU A 261 12.06 47.34 22.86
N GLU A 262 10.77 47.62 22.70
CA GLU A 262 10.15 48.85 23.19
C GLU A 262 10.23 48.99 24.72
N ARG A 263 10.03 47.90 25.46
CA ARG A 263 10.16 47.88 26.93
C ARG A 263 11.60 48.09 27.38
N VAL A 264 12.57 47.44 26.75
CA VAL A 264 14.00 47.63 27.02
C VAL A 264 14.37 49.08 26.74
N ARG A 265 13.95 49.64 25.60
CA ARG A 265 14.20 51.05 25.25
C ARG A 265 13.59 52.02 26.27
N ALA A 266 12.39 51.73 26.80
CA ALA A 266 11.77 52.53 27.84
C ALA A 266 12.53 52.45 29.18
N ALA A 267 12.97 51.25 29.57
CA ALA A 267 13.77 51.03 30.76
C ALA A 267 15.15 51.72 30.67
N GLU A 268 15.82 51.64 29.51
CA GLU A 268 17.07 52.35 29.24
C GLU A 268 16.88 53.88 29.32
N ALA A 269 15.77 54.40 28.78
CA ALA A 269 15.45 55.82 28.91
C ALA A 269 15.20 56.24 30.37
N GLN A 270 14.59 55.37 31.18
CA GLN A 270 14.41 55.62 32.61
C GLN A 270 15.73 55.57 33.39
N ALA A 271 16.59 54.59 33.10
CA ALA A 271 17.92 54.47 33.69
C ALA A 271 18.76 55.72 33.40
N LYS A 272 18.80 56.17 32.13
CA LYS A 272 19.48 57.43 31.74
C LYS A 272 18.98 58.64 32.52
N ARG A 273 17.67 58.75 32.77
CA ARG A 273 17.10 59.83 33.59
C ARG A 273 17.48 59.71 35.07
N ALA A 274 17.61 58.50 35.59
CA ALA A 274 18.05 58.27 36.97
C ALA A 274 19.52 58.64 37.15
N ASP A 275 20.38 58.22 36.22
CA ASP A 275 21.80 58.58 36.20
C ASP A 275 22.01 60.10 36.13
N GLU A 276 21.20 60.79 35.32
CA GLU A 276 21.27 62.25 35.21
C GLU A 276 20.87 62.94 36.53
N ARG A 277 19.81 62.48 37.20
CA ARG A 277 19.43 62.98 38.54
C ARG A 277 20.52 62.71 39.58
N GLN A 278 21.18 61.55 39.51
CA GLN A 278 22.28 61.22 40.40
C GLN A 278 23.48 62.16 40.17
N ARG A 279 23.83 62.45 38.92
CA ARG A 279 24.88 63.43 38.60
C ARG A 279 24.54 64.82 39.11
N GLN A 280 23.30 65.27 38.94
CA GLN A 280 22.83 66.56 39.46
C GLN A 280 22.93 66.62 40.99
N ALA A 281 22.45 65.60 41.71
CA ALA A 281 22.56 65.53 43.16
C ALA A 281 24.03 65.52 43.65
N GLN A 282 24.93 64.85 42.93
CA GLN A 282 26.36 64.87 43.21
C GLN A 282 26.98 66.26 43.01
N GLN A 283 26.61 66.96 41.93
CA GLN A 283 27.05 68.34 41.68
C GLN A 283 26.52 69.30 42.75
N GLU A 284 25.25 69.18 43.13
CA GLU A 284 24.64 69.95 44.21
C GLU A 284 25.36 69.71 45.54
N TYR A 285 25.67 68.45 45.87
CA TYR A 285 26.45 68.10 47.07
C TYR A 285 27.83 68.76 47.07
N LEU A 286 28.56 68.69 45.94
CA LEU A 286 29.87 69.35 45.81
C LEU A 286 29.75 70.87 45.96
N ASN A 287 28.73 71.50 45.36
CA ASN A 287 28.46 72.93 45.50
C ASN A 287 28.15 73.33 46.95
N LEU A 288 27.32 72.53 47.65
CA LEU A 288 27.01 72.71 49.08
C LEU A 288 28.26 72.57 49.95
N TYR A 289 29.12 71.59 49.63
CA TYR A 289 30.39 71.38 50.33
C TYR A 289 31.35 72.56 50.13
N GLU A 290 31.47 73.08 48.91
CA GLU A 290 32.22 74.30 48.63
C GLU A 290 31.64 75.54 49.34
N ALA A 291 30.32 75.69 49.37
CA ALA A 291 29.67 76.78 50.08
C ALA A 291 29.95 76.71 51.60
N PHE A 292 29.88 75.51 52.17
CA PHE A 292 30.20 75.27 53.57
C PHE A 292 31.68 75.52 53.90
N SER A 293 32.60 75.10 53.03
CA SER A 293 34.03 75.35 53.23
C SER A 293 34.35 76.85 53.15
N ARG A 294 33.77 77.58 52.20
CA ARG A 294 33.86 79.05 52.13
C ARG A 294 33.31 79.71 53.38
N PHE A 295 32.15 79.28 53.88
CA PHE A 295 31.57 79.80 55.13
C PHE A 295 32.48 79.56 56.33
N ARG A 296 33.06 78.36 56.47
CA ARG A 296 34.05 78.03 57.51
C ARG A 296 35.28 78.92 57.43
N SER A 297 35.82 79.15 56.23
CA SER A 297 36.94 80.06 56.02
C SER A 297 36.57 81.50 56.40
N GLN A 298 35.38 81.98 56.01
CA GLN A 298 34.88 83.31 56.37
C GLN A 298 34.75 83.47 57.89
N GLN A 299 34.13 82.51 58.58
CA GLN A 299 34.01 82.48 60.05
C GLN A 299 35.36 82.60 60.74
N LEU A 300 36.38 81.87 60.27
CA LEU A 300 37.74 81.95 60.81
C LEU A 300 38.38 83.33 60.58
N THR A 301 38.14 83.96 59.42
CA THR A 301 38.65 85.30 59.12
C THR A 301 37.90 86.42 59.86
N THR A 302 36.59 86.33 60.06
CA THR A 302 35.79 87.36 60.76
C THR A 302 35.88 87.24 62.28
N THR A 303 35.98 86.02 62.83
CA THR A 303 36.14 85.80 64.27
C THR A 303 37.46 86.36 64.80
N ASN A 304 38.50 86.42 63.97
CA ASN A 304 39.77 87.09 64.30
C ASN A 304 39.66 88.63 64.40
N SER A 305 38.52 89.23 64.03
CA SER A 305 38.30 90.69 64.07
C SER A 305 37.35 91.17 65.17
N SER A 306 36.73 90.27 65.94
CA SER A 306 35.76 90.60 67.00
C SER A 306 35.96 89.78 68.27
N SER A 307 37.22 89.59 68.68
CA SER A 307 37.58 88.98 69.96
C SER A 307 37.44 89.98 71.12
N SER A 308 36.21 90.27 71.56
CA SER A 308 35.98 90.94 72.86
C SER A 308 34.53 90.85 73.35
N SER A 309 34.14 89.67 73.85
CA SER A 309 33.23 89.45 75.00
C SER A 309 32.95 87.94 75.04
N GLY A 310 33.37 87.14 76.02
CA GLY A 310 33.25 87.38 77.45
C GLY A 310 31.97 86.70 77.96
N GLY A 311 32.07 85.43 78.40
CA GLY A 311 31.12 84.81 79.32
C GLY A 311 30.22 83.69 78.76
N GLY A 312 30.24 82.53 79.42
CA GLY A 312 29.12 81.57 79.41
C GLY A 312 29.42 80.13 78.96
N GLY A 313 30.42 79.46 79.55
CA GLY A 313 30.79 78.06 79.25
C GLY A 313 29.82 76.96 79.71
N GLY A 314 28.49 77.14 79.58
CA GLY A 314 27.48 76.21 80.11
C GLY A 314 26.56 75.51 79.10
N GLY A 315 26.57 75.88 77.81
CA GLY A 315 25.57 75.40 76.83
C GLY A 315 26.01 74.29 75.86
N VAL A 316 27.31 73.95 75.80
CA VAL A 316 27.86 73.08 74.75
C VAL A 316 27.49 71.60 74.94
N THR A 317 27.36 71.14 76.19
CA THR A 317 27.00 69.74 76.48
C THR A 317 25.57 69.40 76.07
N SER A 318 24.65 70.37 76.14
CA SER A 318 23.25 70.18 75.73
C SER A 318 23.09 70.05 74.21
N GLN A 319 23.85 70.81 73.41
CA GLN A 319 23.83 70.67 71.94
C GLN A 319 24.46 69.35 71.47
N VAL A 320 25.53 68.90 72.12
CA VAL A 320 26.18 67.62 71.77
C VAL A 320 25.23 66.45 72.00
N LEU A 321 24.53 66.43 73.14
CA LEU A 321 23.51 65.41 73.43
C LEU A 321 22.37 65.42 72.41
N GLN A 322 21.93 66.60 71.97
CA GLN A 322 20.86 66.72 70.98
C GLN A 322 21.30 66.22 69.59
N LEU A 323 22.55 66.48 69.18
CA LEU A 323 23.12 65.95 67.93
C LEU A 323 23.32 64.43 67.98
N GLU A 324 23.73 63.90 69.14
CA GLU A 324 23.87 62.46 69.34
C GLU A 324 22.52 61.75 69.28
N GLN A 325 21.48 62.35 69.88
CA GLN A 325 20.11 61.86 69.77
C GLN A 325 19.62 61.85 68.31
N LEU A 326 19.90 62.90 67.54
CA LEU A 326 19.56 62.95 66.11
C LEU A 326 20.31 61.90 65.28
N ARG A 327 21.58 61.61 65.61
CA ARG A 327 22.33 60.53 64.93
C ARG A 327 21.72 59.16 65.21
N VAL A 328 21.42 58.86 66.46
CA VAL A 328 20.79 57.58 66.83
C VAL A 328 19.43 57.45 66.15
N GLN A 329 18.64 58.53 66.08
CA GLN A 329 17.37 58.53 65.37
C GLN A 329 17.58 58.26 63.86
N TRP A 330 18.53 58.93 63.23
CA TRP A 330 18.82 58.74 61.81
C TRP A 330 19.32 57.32 61.51
N GLU A 331 20.19 56.76 62.34
CA GLU A 331 20.67 55.38 62.21
C GLU A 331 19.52 54.37 62.34
N ALA A 332 18.62 54.58 63.30
CA ALA A 332 17.44 53.74 63.48
C ALA A 332 16.49 53.82 62.27
N GLU A 333 16.25 55.01 61.73
CA GLU A 333 15.43 55.20 60.52
C GLU A 333 16.09 54.56 59.29
N HIS A 334 17.41 54.72 59.13
CA HIS A 334 18.18 54.10 58.05
C HIS A 334 18.16 52.57 58.13
N GLN A 335 18.35 52.02 59.33
CA GLN A 335 18.27 50.57 59.56
C GLN A 335 16.88 50.03 59.20
N LEU A 336 15.83 50.74 59.60
CA LEU A 336 14.45 50.38 59.28
C LEU A 336 14.17 50.42 57.77
N GLN A 337 14.83 51.31 57.01
CA GLN A 337 14.75 51.30 55.55
C GLN A 337 15.46 50.09 54.92
N LEU A 338 16.65 49.74 55.42
CA LEU A 338 17.38 48.54 54.97
C LEU A 338 16.58 47.27 55.26
N ASP A 339 15.98 47.16 56.44
CA ASP A 339 15.15 46.02 56.81
C ASP A 339 13.92 45.90 55.91
N LYS A 340 13.26 47.03 55.58
CA LYS A 340 12.14 47.06 54.63
C LYS A 340 12.54 46.59 53.23
N LEU A 341 13.71 47.01 52.72
CA LEU A 341 14.22 46.57 51.42
C LEU A 341 14.55 45.07 51.43
N THR A 342 15.17 44.60 52.51
CA THR A 342 15.50 43.17 52.69
C THR A 342 14.23 42.32 52.77
N GLN A 343 13.19 42.78 53.47
CA GLN A 343 11.88 42.12 53.51
C GLN A 343 11.19 42.07 52.13
N ARG A 344 11.24 43.16 51.35
CA ARG A 344 10.71 43.15 49.98
C ARG A 344 11.46 42.16 49.09
N HIS A 345 12.79 42.17 49.13
CA HIS A 345 13.59 41.24 48.33
C HIS A 345 13.34 39.77 48.72
N THR A 346 13.28 39.48 50.02
CA THR A 346 13.00 38.12 50.51
C THR A 346 11.60 37.63 50.12
N THR A 347 10.59 38.50 50.20
CA THR A 347 9.22 38.17 49.75
C THR A 347 9.12 37.98 48.24
N GLU A 348 9.80 38.81 47.44
CA GLU A 348 9.90 38.64 45.99
C GLU A 348 10.60 37.32 45.60
N MET A 349 11.69 36.97 46.28
CA MET A 349 12.40 35.70 46.07
C MET A 349 11.54 34.49 46.45
N ALA A 350 10.80 34.56 47.56
CA ALA A 350 9.87 33.51 47.96
C ALA A 350 8.73 33.34 46.93
N ALA A 351 8.17 34.44 46.43
CA ALA A 351 7.14 34.42 45.38
C ALA A 351 7.67 33.80 44.07
N ALA A 352 8.90 34.15 43.67
CA ALA A 352 9.54 33.55 42.50
C ALA A 352 9.76 32.05 42.66
N GLN A 353 10.21 31.58 43.84
CA GLN A 353 10.38 30.16 44.12
C GLN A 353 9.06 29.38 44.08
N LEU A 354 7.97 29.94 44.63
CA LEU A 354 6.64 29.34 44.54
C LEU A 354 6.19 29.19 43.09
N ARG A 355 6.40 30.21 42.26
CA ARG A 355 6.07 30.16 40.83
C ARG A 355 6.87 29.10 40.08
N CYS A 356 8.15 28.91 40.41
CA CYS A 356 8.96 27.83 39.84
C CYS A 356 8.41 26.45 40.22
N ARG A 357 8.05 26.23 41.48
CA ARG A 357 7.43 24.96 41.94
C ARG A 357 6.11 24.69 41.22
N GLU A 358 5.27 25.69 41.04
CA GLU A 358 4.01 25.56 40.32
C GLU A 358 4.24 25.14 38.85
N LEU A 359 5.19 25.79 38.17
CA LEU A 359 5.55 25.43 36.79
C LEU A 359 6.14 24.01 36.69
N GLU A 360 6.94 23.58 37.66
CA GLU A 360 7.43 22.20 37.74
C GLU A 360 6.29 21.19 37.91
N GLU A 361 5.31 21.48 38.77
CA GLU A 361 4.12 20.64 38.93
C GLU A 361 3.27 20.58 37.65
N GLN A 362 3.07 21.71 36.98
CA GLN A 362 2.38 21.75 35.69
C GLN A 362 3.11 20.91 34.64
N ASN A 363 4.45 20.99 34.59
CA ASN A 363 5.27 20.19 33.70
C ASN A 363 5.19 18.69 34.02
N ARG A 364 5.20 18.32 35.31
CA ARG A 364 4.95 16.94 35.75
C ARG A 364 3.57 16.45 35.32
N ARG A 365 2.51 17.26 35.45
CA ARG A 365 1.14 16.92 35.02
C ARG A 365 1.05 16.70 33.51
N LEU A 366 1.66 17.58 32.71
CA LEU A 366 1.71 17.46 31.25
C LEU A 366 2.51 16.21 30.81
N SER A 367 3.65 15.97 31.44
CA SER A 367 4.46 14.77 31.19
C SER A 367 3.68 13.49 31.51
N ALA A 368 2.98 13.43 32.64
CA ALA A 368 2.10 12.32 32.99
C ALA A 368 0.92 12.17 32.02
N ALA A 369 0.36 13.26 31.49
CA ALA A 369 -0.68 13.22 30.47
C ALA A 369 -0.15 12.66 29.14
N LEU A 370 1.05 13.04 28.72
CA LEU A 370 1.69 12.50 27.51
C LEU A 370 1.97 10.99 27.64
N VAL A 371 2.44 10.52 28.79
CA VAL A 371 2.64 9.08 29.05
C VAL A 371 1.30 8.34 28.94
N ARG A 372 0.23 8.85 29.56
CA ARG A 372 -1.12 8.27 29.45
C ARG A 372 -1.63 8.23 28.01
N ARG A 373 -1.38 9.28 27.21
CA ARG A 373 -1.76 9.31 25.78
C ARG A 373 -0.99 8.28 24.97
N ARG A 374 0.32 8.13 25.19
CA ARG A 374 1.14 7.10 24.54
C ARG A 374 0.67 5.69 24.91
N GLU A 375 0.29 5.47 26.16
CA GLU A 375 -0.25 4.18 26.61
C GLU A 375 -1.59 3.87 25.94
N ARG A 376 -2.49 4.85 25.81
CA ARG A 376 -3.75 4.68 25.05
C ARG A 376 -3.49 4.30 23.60
N LEU A 377 -2.56 4.97 22.92
CA LEU A 377 -2.19 4.65 21.54
C LEU A 377 -1.61 3.24 21.40
N ARG A 378 -0.83 2.78 22.40
CA ARG A 378 -0.33 1.39 22.44
C ARG A 378 -1.46 0.37 22.60
N ARG A 379 -2.47 0.67 23.44
CA ARG A 379 -3.65 -0.20 23.61
C ARG A 379 -4.47 -0.28 22.33
N THR A 380 -4.75 0.86 21.68
CA THR A 380 -5.48 0.86 20.41
C THR A 380 -4.71 0.14 19.30
N SER A 381 -3.38 0.31 19.22
CA SER A 381 -2.59 -0.44 18.23
C SER A 381 -2.51 -1.94 18.52
N ALA A 382 -2.61 -2.36 19.78
CA ALA A 382 -2.64 -3.77 20.15
C ALA A 382 -3.99 -4.42 19.81
N ASP A 383 -5.10 -3.70 20.00
CA ASP A 383 -6.44 -4.16 19.66
C ASP A 383 -6.66 -4.20 18.13
N ASP A 384 -6.13 -3.24 17.37
CA ASP A 384 -6.23 -3.23 15.89
C ASP A 384 -5.30 -4.27 15.21
N GLY A 385 -4.29 -4.77 15.93
CA GLY A 385 -3.35 -5.78 15.44
C GLY A 385 -3.80 -7.23 15.65
N ALA A 386 -4.88 -7.47 16.40
CA ALA A 386 -5.50 -8.77 16.48
C ALA A 386 -6.34 -8.98 15.21
N PRO A 387 -5.97 -9.89 14.28
CA PRO A 387 -6.82 -10.20 13.14
C PRO A 387 -8.19 -10.62 13.68
N PRO A 388 -9.31 -10.17 13.08
CA PRO A 388 -10.64 -10.57 13.53
C PRO A 388 -10.67 -12.10 13.53
N SER A 389 -10.65 -12.69 14.73
CA SER A 389 -10.80 -14.12 14.90
C SER A 389 -12.13 -14.46 14.27
N SER A 390 -12.07 -15.13 13.12
CA SER A 390 -13.22 -15.69 12.44
C SER A 390 -14.08 -16.41 13.48
N PRO A 391 -15.41 -16.18 13.49
CA PRO A 391 -16.30 -16.81 14.45
C PRO A 391 -16.10 -18.33 14.42
N PRO A 392 -16.01 -18.99 15.58
CA PRO A 392 -15.83 -20.44 15.63
C PRO A 392 -17.00 -21.11 14.91
N PRO A 393 -16.73 -22.06 13.99
CA PRO A 393 -17.80 -22.76 13.27
C PRO A 393 -18.66 -23.56 14.26
N PRO A 394 -19.98 -23.66 14.03
CA PRO A 394 -20.88 -24.39 14.90
C PRO A 394 -20.53 -25.90 14.93
N PRO A 395 -20.72 -26.57 16.08
CA PRO A 395 -20.43 -27.99 16.21
C PRO A 395 -21.46 -28.80 15.41
N LEU A 396 -21.06 -29.29 14.24
CA LEU A 396 -21.83 -30.30 13.53
C LEU A 396 -21.66 -31.64 14.24
N SER A 397 -22.71 -32.00 14.96
CA SER A 397 -22.98 -33.34 15.44
C SER A 397 -23.16 -34.27 14.24
N SER A 398 -22.42 -35.37 14.18
CA SER A 398 -22.85 -36.58 13.45
C SER A 398 -22.14 -37.83 13.97
N PRO A 399 -22.85 -38.98 13.91
CA PRO A 399 -22.66 -40.09 14.82
C PRO A 399 -21.67 -41.14 14.30
N ALA A 400 -21.21 -41.93 15.26
CA ALA A 400 -20.41 -43.12 15.11
C ALA A 400 -20.99 -44.13 14.11
N LEU A 401 -20.12 -44.68 13.26
CA LEU A 401 -20.23 -46.07 12.80
C LEU A 401 -18.84 -46.70 12.76
N LEU A 402 -18.75 -47.81 13.50
CA LEU A 402 -17.62 -48.71 13.65
C LEU A 402 -17.36 -49.49 12.36
N LEU A 403 -16.09 -49.62 11.98
CA LEU A 403 -15.54 -50.84 11.37
C LEU A 403 -14.02 -50.85 11.53
N PRO A 404 -13.42 -51.97 11.99
CA PRO A 404 -11.97 -52.08 12.13
C PRO A 404 -11.39 -52.62 10.82
N ASP A 405 -10.38 -51.94 10.27
CA ASP A 405 -9.54 -52.53 9.24
C ASP A 405 -8.06 -52.34 9.60
N ALA A 406 -7.40 -53.47 9.76
CA ALA A 406 -6.06 -53.61 10.29
C ALA A 406 -5.10 -53.79 9.12
N ALA A 407 -4.63 -52.69 8.51
CA ALA A 407 -3.40 -52.64 7.70
C ALA A 407 -3.17 -51.23 7.16
N GLN A 408 -2.52 -50.33 7.92
CA GLN A 408 -1.90 -49.09 7.42
C GLN A 408 -1.20 -48.35 8.56
N THR A 409 0.02 -48.75 8.93
CA THR A 409 0.82 -48.10 9.99
C THR A 409 2.13 -47.47 9.50
N THR A 410 2.32 -47.25 8.20
CA THR A 410 3.60 -46.73 7.67
C THR A 410 3.53 -45.42 6.87
N THR A 411 2.36 -44.81 6.66
CA THR A 411 2.22 -43.56 5.87
C THR A 411 2.01 -42.28 6.69
N THR A 412 1.80 -42.40 8.01
CA THR A 412 1.54 -41.23 8.87
C THR A 412 2.80 -40.43 9.20
N THR A 413 3.97 -41.07 9.27
CA THR A 413 5.25 -40.42 9.56
C THR A 413 5.69 -39.48 8.44
N THR A 414 5.52 -39.85 7.18
CA THR A 414 5.91 -39.00 6.02
C THR A 414 5.08 -37.72 5.92
N THR A 415 3.81 -37.78 6.32
CA THR A 415 2.93 -36.60 6.30
C THR A 415 3.29 -35.62 7.42
N ALA A 416 3.65 -36.14 8.60
CA ALA A 416 4.08 -35.33 9.73
C ALA A 416 5.44 -34.64 9.48
N THR A 417 6.42 -35.34 8.89
CA THR A 417 7.71 -34.73 8.53
C THR A 417 7.55 -33.66 7.45
N ARG A 418 6.70 -33.88 6.44
CA ARG A 418 6.38 -32.87 5.43
C ARG A 418 5.76 -31.60 6.04
N ALA A 419 4.77 -31.77 6.91
CA ALA A 419 4.14 -30.62 7.59
C ALA A 419 5.13 -29.85 8.47
N PHE A 420 6.05 -30.56 9.15
CA PHE A 420 7.12 -29.95 9.92
C PHE A 420 8.08 -29.15 9.02
N VAL A 421 8.53 -29.72 7.91
CA VAL A 421 9.41 -29.03 6.94
C VAL A 421 8.73 -27.78 6.40
N GLU A 422 7.48 -27.87 5.94
CA GLU A 422 6.75 -26.71 5.43
C GLU A 422 6.61 -25.60 6.48
N ARG A 423 6.31 -25.95 7.73
CA ARG A 423 6.21 -24.99 8.83
C ARG A 423 7.54 -24.30 9.12
N THR A 424 8.61 -25.08 9.19
CA THR A 424 9.97 -24.61 9.49
C THR A 424 10.49 -23.70 8.37
N THR A 425 10.18 -24.02 7.11
CA THR A 425 10.57 -23.22 5.94
C THR A 425 9.82 -21.88 5.88
N ARG A 426 8.52 -21.87 6.22
CA ARG A 426 7.72 -20.63 6.33
C ARG A 426 8.25 -19.71 7.43
N GLU A 427 8.59 -20.27 8.59
CA GLU A 427 9.13 -19.46 9.69
C GLU A 427 10.52 -18.91 9.35
N LEU A 428 11.37 -19.70 8.67
CA LEU A 428 12.67 -19.25 8.20
C LEU A 428 12.57 -18.07 7.23
N THR A 429 11.71 -18.17 6.21
CA THR A 429 11.49 -17.07 5.24
C THR A 429 10.91 -15.82 5.92
N ARG A 430 10.00 -16.00 6.88
CA ARG A 430 9.49 -14.89 7.70
C ARG A 430 10.62 -14.17 8.45
N LEU A 431 11.46 -14.91 9.17
CA LEU A 431 12.56 -14.31 9.94
C LEU A 431 13.62 -13.64 9.05
N GLU A 432 13.89 -14.19 7.87
CA GLU A 432 14.78 -13.55 6.88
C GLU A 432 14.22 -12.21 6.39
N THR A 433 12.92 -12.15 6.09
CA THR A 433 12.27 -10.89 5.70
C THR A 433 12.21 -9.88 6.86
N GLU A 434 11.98 -10.34 8.08
CA GLU A 434 11.97 -9.49 9.27
C GLU A 434 13.36 -8.92 9.56
N ARG A 435 14.39 -9.75 9.49
CA ARG A 435 15.79 -9.32 9.57
C ARG A 435 16.11 -8.25 8.53
N GLN A 436 15.75 -8.50 7.26
CA GLN A 436 16.02 -7.56 6.16
C GLN A 436 15.27 -6.24 6.38
N SER A 437 14.00 -6.29 6.78
CA SER A 437 13.20 -5.10 7.10
C SER A 437 13.76 -4.31 8.28
N LEU A 438 14.32 -4.96 9.30
CA LEU A 438 14.90 -4.28 10.46
C LEU A 438 16.24 -3.63 10.11
N VAL A 439 17.08 -4.28 9.29
CA VAL A 439 18.38 -3.73 8.90
C VAL A 439 18.21 -2.60 7.87
N GLU A 440 17.45 -2.84 6.79
CA GLU A 440 17.28 -1.88 5.70
C GLU A 440 16.28 -0.76 6.08
N GLY A 441 15.21 -1.08 6.80
CA GLY A 441 14.16 -0.13 7.15
C GLY A 441 14.51 0.81 8.32
N SER A 442 15.49 0.47 9.14
CA SER A 442 15.83 1.26 10.33
C SER A 442 16.67 2.51 10.06
N SER A 443 17.00 2.83 8.80
CA SER A 443 17.83 3.99 8.44
C SER A 443 19.15 4.05 9.23
N GLY A 444 19.72 2.88 9.55
CA GLY A 444 20.96 2.74 10.33
C GLY A 444 20.80 2.87 11.85
N ALA A 445 19.57 2.92 12.37
CA ALA A 445 19.30 2.95 13.80
C ALA A 445 19.60 1.60 14.48
N LEU A 446 19.47 0.49 13.74
CA LEU A 446 19.88 -0.83 14.21
C LEU A 446 21.14 -1.29 13.47
N ARG A 447 22.14 -1.72 14.23
CA ARG A 447 23.38 -2.32 13.70
C ARG A 447 23.27 -3.84 13.68
N GLU A 448 24.05 -4.48 12.82
CA GLU A 448 24.13 -5.95 12.74
C GLU A 448 24.56 -6.60 14.06
N SER A 449 25.30 -5.85 14.90
CA SER A 449 25.74 -6.26 16.23
C SER A 449 24.67 -6.14 17.31
N ASP A 450 23.50 -5.57 17.01
CA ASP A 450 22.47 -5.33 18.02
C ASP A 450 21.83 -6.65 18.46
N ALA A 451 21.54 -6.75 19.75
CA ALA A 451 21.06 -7.98 20.39
C ALA A 451 19.80 -8.57 19.71
N VAL A 452 18.94 -7.71 19.14
CA VAL A 452 17.75 -8.14 18.41
C VAL A 452 18.13 -8.85 17.10
N ILE A 453 19.05 -8.29 16.32
CA ILE A 453 19.52 -8.88 15.06
C ILE A 453 20.27 -10.18 15.34
N VAL A 454 21.15 -10.19 16.35
CA VAL A 454 21.87 -11.40 16.79
C VAL A 454 20.91 -12.52 17.23
N SER A 455 19.83 -12.17 17.92
CA SER A 455 18.79 -13.15 18.31
C SER A 455 18.04 -13.73 17.11
N ILE A 456 17.71 -12.90 16.11
CA ILE A 456 17.05 -13.36 14.89
C ILE A 456 17.99 -14.26 14.08
N ASP A 457 19.26 -13.87 13.93
CA ASP A 457 20.27 -14.65 13.23
C ASP A 457 20.53 -16.00 13.91
N GLY A 458 20.56 -16.04 15.25
CA GLY A 458 20.63 -17.29 16.01
C GLY A 458 19.46 -18.22 15.73
N ARG A 459 18.23 -17.69 15.71
CA ARG A 459 17.03 -18.47 15.42
C ARG A 459 16.97 -18.97 13.97
N ILE A 460 17.38 -18.16 13.00
CA ILE A 460 17.51 -18.57 11.59
C ILE A 460 18.50 -19.74 11.48
N HIS A 461 19.63 -19.66 12.19
CA HIS A 461 20.64 -20.73 12.18
C HIS A 461 20.10 -22.05 12.77
N GLU A 462 19.34 -21.98 13.87
CA GLU A 462 18.67 -23.14 14.47
C GLU A 462 17.67 -23.80 13.50
N LEU A 463 16.81 -23.01 12.84
CA LEU A 463 15.84 -23.54 11.88
C LEU A 463 16.53 -24.18 10.66
N ARG A 464 17.62 -23.59 10.16
CA ARG A 464 18.45 -24.19 9.11
C ARG A 464 19.08 -25.50 9.57
N SER A 465 19.55 -25.57 10.81
CA SER A 465 20.07 -26.80 11.41
C SER A 465 19.00 -27.89 11.47
N HIS A 466 17.79 -27.58 11.95
CA HIS A 466 16.68 -28.54 11.99
C HIS A 466 16.31 -29.06 10.60
N LEU A 467 16.25 -28.20 9.58
CA LEU A 467 16.01 -28.62 8.20
C LEU A 467 17.12 -29.53 7.66
N SER A 468 18.38 -29.27 8.02
CA SER A 468 19.51 -30.12 7.63
C SER A 468 19.43 -31.52 8.25
N VAL A 469 19.04 -31.62 9.51
CA VAL A 469 18.87 -32.92 10.21
C VAL A 469 17.71 -33.71 9.60
N VAL A 470 16.57 -33.05 9.33
CA VAL A 470 15.43 -33.71 8.67
C VAL A 470 15.79 -34.15 7.24
N ALA A 471 16.55 -33.35 6.50
CA ALA A 471 17.01 -33.70 5.17
C ALA A 471 18.02 -34.87 5.17
N SER A 472 18.81 -35.04 6.23
CA SER A 472 19.75 -36.16 6.38
C SER A 472 19.11 -37.47 6.85
N THR A 473 17.90 -37.40 7.39
CA THR A 473 17.15 -38.54 7.94
C THR A 473 16.05 -39.05 7.03
N ALA A 474 15.67 -38.27 6.02
CA ALA A 474 14.82 -38.65 4.90
C ALA A 474 15.66 -39.26 3.77
#